data_AF-A0A961PDW9-F1
#
_entry.id   AF-A0A961PDW9-F1
#
_cell.length_a   1.000
_cell.length_b   1.000
_cell.length_c   1.000
_cell.angle_alpha   90.00
_cell.angle_beta   90.00
_cell.angle_gamma   90.00
#
_symmetry.space_group_name_H-M   'P 1'
#
loop_
_entity.id
_entity.type
_entity.pdbx_description
1 polymer ?
#
loop_
_entity_poly.entity_id
_entity_poly.type
_entity_poly.pdbx_seq_one_letter_code
_entity_poly.pdbx_strand_id
1 'polypeptide(L)' 'MSDDVTERLTEVFRTTFGDEEIILEREMTADDIEAWDSVSHITLIYAVEEEFDFTFSSKDLGALGCVGDLMDIIRKRA' A
#
# COMPACT_ATOMS: atom_id res chain seq x y z
N MET A 1 17.74 -10.67 4.34
CA MET A 1 16.64 -10.40 5.30
C MET A 1 15.97 -9.17 4.74
N SER A 2 15.01 -9.39 3.85
CA SER A 2 14.58 -8.34 2.94
C SER A 2 13.07 -8.24 3.05
N ASP A 3 12.66 -7.29 3.89
CA ASP A 3 11.42 -6.54 3.80
C ASP A 3 10.07 -7.21 4.11
N ASP A 4 9.86 -7.51 5.39
CA ASP A 4 8.55 -7.79 6.03
C ASP A 4 7.46 -6.79 5.60
N VAL A 5 7.83 -5.52 5.42
CA VAL A 5 6.92 -4.46 4.96
C VAL A 5 6.33 -4.77 3.60
N THR A 6 7.14 -5.22 2.63
CA THR A 6 6.67 -5.53 1.26
C THR A 6 5.75 -6.74 1.25
N GLU A 7 6.06 -7.78 2.02
CA GLU A 7 5.23 -8.99 2.14
C GLU A 7 3.86 -8.65 2.75
N ARG A 8 3.85 -7.94 3.88
CA ARG A 8 2.61 -7.50 4.55
C ARG A 8 1.77 -6.57 3.67
N LEU A 9 2.42 -5.62 2.99
CA LEU A 9 1.74 -4.78 2.00
C LEU A 9 1.10 -5.61 0.89
N THR A 10 1.81 -6.63 0.40
CA THR A 10 1.31 -7.49 -0.66
C THR A 10 0.06 -8.22 -0.20
N GLU A 11 0.03 -8.73 1.04
CA GLU A 11 -1.18 -9.33 1.62
C GLU A 11 -2.34 -8.34 1.74
N VAL A 12 -2.07 -7.09 2.16
CA VAL A 12 -3.11 -6.05 2.23
C VAL A 12 -3.68 -5.73 0.85
N PHE A 13 -2.84 -5.62 -0.18
CA PHE A 13 -3.28 -5.44 -1.56
C PHE A 13 -4.12 -6.64 -2.02
N ARG A 14 -3.63 -7.87 -1.85
CA ARG A 14 -4.37 -9.10 -2.21
C ARG A 14 -5.74 -9.16 -1.54
N THR A 15 -5.82 -8.77 -0.27
CA THR A 15 -7.08 -8.78 0.49
C THR A 15 -8.02 -7.66 0.04
N THR A 16 -7.49 -6.47 -0.24
CA THR A 16 -8.27 -5.29 -0.67
C THR A 16 -8.83 -5.47 -2.08
N PHE A 17 -8.01 -5.98 -3.00
CA PHE A 17 -8.36 -6.19 -4.40
C PHE A 17 -8.98 -7.58 -4.65
N GLY A 18 -8.85 -8.50 -3.70
CA GLY A 18 -9.36 -9.87 -3.81
C GLY A 18 -8.60 -10.72 -4.81
N ASP A 19 -7.33 -10.42 -5.05
CA ASP A 19 -6.56 -10.98 -6.15
C ASP A 19 -5.18 -11.45 -5.66
N GLU A 20 -5.04 -12.77 -5.50
CA GLU A 20 -3.88 -13.43 -4.88
C GLU A 20 -2.65 -13.46 -5.80
N GLU A 21 -2.85 -13.21 -7.10
CA GLU A 21 -1.79 -13.16 -8.11
C GLU A 21 -1.09 -11.79 -8.15
N ILE A 22 -1.62 -10.79 -7.42
CA ILE A 22 -0.96 -9.49 -7.29
C ILE A 22 0.40 -9.67 -6.62
N ILE A 23 1.42 -9.17 -7.30
CA ILE A 23 2.80 -9.05 -6.82
C ILE A 23 3.09 -7.56 -6.78
N LEU A 24 3.26 -7.01 -5.56
CA LEU A 24 3.58 -5.59 -5.44
C LEU A 24 4.99 -5.31 -5.91
N GLU A 25 5.08 -4.47 -6.93
CA GLU A 25 6.34 -3.87 -7.34
C GLU A 25 6.37 -2.39 -6.96
N ARG A 26 7.57 -1.88 -6.69
CA ARG A 26 7.78 -0.50 -6.23
C ARG A 26 7.30 0.54 -7.26
N GLU A 27 7.31 0.13 -8.52
CA GLU A 27 6.95 0.94 -9.69
C GLU A 27 5.44 0.88 -10.00
N MET A 28 4.69 -0.01 -9.35
CA MET A 28 3.25 -0.08 -9.53
C MET A 28 2.57 1.19 -9.02
N THR A 29 1.57 1.62 -9.79
CA THR A 29 0.72 2.77 -9.48
C THR A 29 -0.74 2.40 -9.68
N ALA A 30 -1.65 3.32 -9.34
CA ALA A 30 -3.07 3.17 -9.62
C ALA A 30 -3.37 2.98 -11.12
N ASP A 31 -2.47 3.38 -12.03
CA ASP A 31 -2.62 3.18 -13.47
C ASP A 31 -2.33 1.73 -13.91
N ASP A 32 -1.45 1.03 -13.18
CA ASP A 32 -1.09 -0.37 -13.45
C ASP A 32 -2.15 -1.36 -12.94
N ILE A 33 -2.91 -0.97 -11.92
CA ILE A 33 -3.92 -1.83 -11.28
C ILE A 33 -5.29 -1.24 -11.58
N GLU A 34 -6.03 -1.84 -12.51
CA GLU A 34 -7.39 -1.38 -12.88
C GLU A 34 -8.36 -1.34 -11.69
N ALA A 35 -8.16 -2.22 -10.70
CA ALA A 35 -8.96 -2.26 -9.48
C ALA A 35 -8.60 -1.13 -8.49
N TRP A 36 -7.49 -0.43 -8.70
CA TRP A 36 -6.99 0.64 -7.85
C TRP A 36 -7.54 1.99 -8.27
N ASP A 37 -8.79 2.23 -7.87
CA ASP A 37 -9.44 3.54 -8.01
C ASP A 37 -9.32 4.39 -6.72
N SER A 38 -9.91 5.58 -6.71
CA SER A 38 -9.90 6.50 -5.56
C SER A 38 -10.50 5.89 -4.29
N VAL A 39 -11.50 5.00 -4.44
CA VAL A 39 -12.14 4.31 -3.31
C VAL A 39 -11.21 3.24 -2.75
N SER A 40 -10.68 2.37 -3.62
CA SER A 40 -9.72 1.33 -3.22
C SER A 40 -8.47 1.94 -2.61
N HIS A 41 -8.03 3.13 -3.07
CA HIS A 41 -6.95 3.87 -2.44
C HIS A 41 -7.25 4.21 -0.97
N ILE A 42 -8.44 4.72 -0.65
CA ILE A 42 -8.81 5.03 0.74
C ILE A 42 -8.93 3.75 1.58
N THR A 43 -9.56 2.71 1.05
CA THR A 43 -9.67 1.41 1.74
C THR A 43 -8.31 0.79 2.01
N LEU A 44 -7.38 0.90 1.05
CA LEU A 44 -6.03 0.39 1.17
C LEU A 44 -5.24 1.10 2.26
N ILE A 45 -5.31 2.43 2.29
CA ILE A 45 -4.73 3.24 3.36
C ILE A 45 -5.25 2.74 4.71
N TYR A 46 -6.56 2.62 4.87
CA TYR A 46 -7.15 2.15 6.12
C TYR A 46 -6.70 0.74 6.51
N ALA A 47 -6.64 -0.20 5.55
CA ALA A 47 -6.18 -1.56 5.80
C ALA A 47 -4.70 -1.60 6.21
N VAL A 48 -3.86 -0.76 5.60
CA VAL A 48 -2.45 -0.61 6.00
C VAL A 48 -2.33 0.03 7.38
N GLU A 49 -3.17 1.03 7.71
CA GLU A 49 -3.21 1.65 9.04
C GLU A 49 -3.54 0.62 10.13
N GLU A 50 -4.53 -0.25 9.89
CA GLU A 50 -4.90 -1.32 10.81
C GLU A 50 -3.82 -2.41 10.91
N GLU A 51 -3.24 -2.81 9.78
CA GLU A 51 -2.21 -3.86 9.74
C GLU A 51 -0.96 -3.44 10.52
N PHE A 52 -0.49 -2.21 10.32
CA PHE A 52 0.76 -1.73 10.92
C PHE A 52 0.55 -0.88 12.18
N ASP A 53 -0.68 -0.77 12.68
CA ASP A 53 -1.07 0.01 13.87
C ASP A 53 -0.54 1.47 13.83
N PHE A 54 -0.63 2.12 12.67
CA PHE A 54 -0.24 3.54 12.51
C PHE A 54 -1.27 4.32 11.71
N THR A 55 -1.14 5.65 11.69
CA THR A 55 -2.03 6.53 10.92
C THR A 55 -1.22 7.36 9.93
N PHE A 56 -1.64 7.37 8.67
CA PHE A 56 -1.11 8.25 7.64
C PHE A 56 -1.54 9.69 7.92
N SER A 57 -0.59 10.62 7.84
CA SER A 57 -0.96 12.04 7.86
C SER A 57 -1.44 12.47 6.49
N SER A 58 -2.24 13.54 6.44
CA SER A 58 -2.68 14.17 5.19
C SER A 58 -1.53 14.53 4.24
N LYS A 59 -0.34 14.81 4.79
CA LYS A 59 0.88 15.02 4.00
C LYS A 59 1.45 13.74 3.39
N ASP A 60 1.37 12.62 4.10
CA ASP A 60 1.77 11.31 3.58
C ASP A 60 0.83 10.91 2.44
N LEU A 61 -0.49 11.04 2.62
CA LEU A 61 -1.49 10.79 1.58
C LEU A 61 -1.26 11.62 0.30
N GLY A 62 -0.82 12.88 0.45
CA GLY A 62 -0.47 13.72 -0.71
C GLY A 62 0.82 13.31 -1.43
N ALA A 63 1.68 12.53 -0.78
CA ALA A 63 2.92 12.01 -1.36
C ALA A 63 2.77 10.57 -1.91
N LEU A 64 1.63 9.92 -1.65
CA LEU A 64 1.33 8.57 -2.12
C LEU A 64 0.92 8.59 -3.59
N GLY A 65 1.91 8.52 -4.49
CA GLY A 65 1.71 8.34 -5.92
C GLY A 65 1.91 6.90 -6.39
N CYS A 66 2.81 6.16 -5.74
CA CYS A 66 3.18 4.81 -6.12
C CYS A 66 3.24 3.89 -4.89
N VAL A 67 3.24 2.58 -5.14
CA VAL A 67 3.50 1.56 -4.11
C VAL A 67 4.84 1.80 -3.41
N GLY A 68 5.85 2.23 -4.17
CA GLY A 68 7.17 2.55 -3.63
C GLY A 68 7.16 3.65 -2.56
N ASP A 69 6.36 4.70 -2.74
CA ASP A 69 6.19 5.77 -1.73
C ASP A 69 5.57 5.22 -0.45
N LEU A 70 4.57 4.34 -0.61
CA LEU A 70 3.87 3.72 0.50
C LEU A 70 4.80 2.80 1.31
N MET A 71 5.63 2.01 0.62
CA MET A 71 6.70 1.23 1.25
C MET A 71 7.72 2.11 1.98
N ASP A 72 8.14 3.23 1.39
CA ASP A 72 9.13 4.12 1.98
C ASP A 72 8.61 4.81 3.25
N ILE A 73 7.34 5.22 3.25
CA ILE A 73 6.67 5.81 4.43
C ILE A 73 6.59 4.80 5.57
N ILE A 74 6.16 3.57 5.28
CA ILE A 74 6.08 2.52 6.30
C ILE A 74 7.47 2.18 6.84
N ARG A 75 8.47 2.00 5.97
CA ARG A 75 9.86 1.75 6.40
C ARG A 75 10.46 2.87 7.25
N LYS A 76 10.05 4.12 7.03
CA LYS A 76 10.48 5.25 7.85
C LYS A 76 9.81 5.28 9.23
N ARG A 77 8.67 4.59 9.39
CA ARG A 77 7.87 4.57 10.63
C ARG A 77 8.01 3.25 11.41
N ALA A 78 8.38 2.16 10.74
CA ALA A 78 8.63 0.82 11.29
C ALA A 78 10.00 0.68 11.97
#